data_AF-F5Z1A4-F1
#
_entry.id   AF-F5Z1A4-F1
#
_cell.length_a   1.000
_cell.length_b   1.000
_cell.length_c   1.000
_cell.angle_alpha   90.00
_cell.angle_beta   90.00
_cell.angle_gamma   90.00
#
_symmetry.space_group_name_H-M   'P 1'
#
loop_
_entity.id
_entity.type
_entity.pdbx_description
1 polymer ?
#
loop_
_entity_poly.entity_id
_entity_poly.type
_entity_poly.pdbx_seq_one_letter_code
_entity_poly.pdbx_strand_id
1 'polypeptide(L)'
;MEAMAEQSGRELITVAGHEDMTSADLVGRFLLKGSETVWVDGPLTRAVREGAIFYLDEVVEARQDTTVVIHPLADHRRALPVDRLGTTVPAAPGFQLVISYNPGYQSVLKNLKESTRQRFVAIELGFPPAQAEIDIVSHETGVDPQTAQALVALGNAIRNLDGSPLREGASTRMLILAGGLVAEGLGLRSAVQAAIVQILSDDTDVIRALGELADAVLPPM
;
A
#
# COMPACT_ATOMS: atom_id res chain seq x y z
N MET A 1 5.97 6.70 -0.35
CA MET A 1 7.05 6.49 -1.34
C MET A 1 7.17 7.65 -2.31
N GLU A 2 6.07 8.12 -2.89
CA GLU A 2 6.04 9.28 -3.80
C GLU A 2 6.79 10.50 -3.25
N ALA A 3 6.49 10.93 -2.01
CA ALA A 3 7.19 12.04 -1.37
C ALA A 3 8.72 11.84 -1.29
N MET A 4 9.21 10.61 -1.06
CA MET A 4 10.65 10.32 -1.04
C MET A 4 11.27 10.35 -2.44
N ALA A 5 10.52 9.90 -3.45
CA ALA A 5 10.96 9.95 -4.84
C ALA A 5 11.10 11.40 -5.32
N GLU A 6 10.08 12.21 -5.04
CA GLU A 6 10.08 13.65 -5.32
C GLU A 6 11.23 14.37 -4.60
N GLN A 7 11.38 14.16 -3.29
CA GLN A 7 12.45 14.78 -2.51
C GLN A 7 13.85 14.39 -3.00
N SER A 8 14.02 13.16 -3.48
CA SER A 8 15.31 12.68 -4.00
C SER A 8 15.51 12.94 -5.50
N GLY A 9 14.53 13.54 -6.19
CA GLY A 9 14.59 13.83 -7.63
C GLY A 9 14.71 12.57 -8.50
N ARG A 10 14.21 11.42 -8.02
CA ARG A 10 14.31 10.14 -8.71
C ARG A 10 12.94 9.71 -9.23
N GLU A 11 12.93 9.12 -10.42
CA GLU A 11 11.73 8.50 -10.98
C GLU A 11 11.26 7.36 -10.07
N LEU A 12 9.95 7.26 -9.88
CA LEU A 12 9.29 6.18 -9.16
C LEU A 12 8.53 5.31 -10.15
N ILE A 13 8.92 4.04 -10.26
CA ILE A 13 8.20 3.04 -11.04
C ILE A 13 7.49 2.12 -10.06
N THR A 14 6.17 2.26 -9.96
CA THR A 14 5.32 1.46 -9.08
C THR A 14 4.66 0.31 -9.84
N VAL A 15 4.66 -0.87 -9.22
CA VAL A 15 3.93 -2.05 -9.69
C VAL A 15 3.14 -2.61 -8.52
N ALA A 16 1.85 -2.87 -8.72
CA ALA A 16 1.02 -3.58 -7.74
C ALA A 16 1.19 -5.09 -7.91
N GLY A 17 1.52 -5.79 -6.83
CA GLY A 17 1.58 -7.24 -6.79
C GLY A 17 0.19 -7.86 -6.91
N HIS A 18 0.08 -8.93 -7.69
CA HIS A 18 -1.14 -9.73 -7.80
C HIS A 18 -0.81 -11.17 -8.20
N GLU A 19 -1.75 -12.10 -7.98
CA GLU A 19 -1.50 -13.54 -8.16
C GLU A 19 -1.22 -13.95 -9.62
N ASP A 20 -1.70 -13.17 -10.58
CA ASP A 20 -1.46 -13.41 -12.02
C ASP A 20 -0.15 -12.79 -12.52
N MET A 21 0.58 -12.06 -11.68
CA MET A 21 1.82 -11.41 -12.08
C MET A 21 2.92 -12.44 -12.30
N THR A 22 3.58 -12.36 -13.45
CA THR A 22 4.70 -13.23 -13.82
C THR A 22 6.04 -12.48 -13.80
N SER A 23 7.14 -13.22 -13.77
CA SER A 23 8.48 -12.64 -13.93
C SER A 23 8.65 -11.87 -15.24
N ALA A 24 7.95 -12.28 -16.31
CA ALA A 24 7.98 -11.58 -17.60
C ALA A 24 7.27 -10.22 -17.54
N ASP A 25 6.27 -10.05 -16.67
CA ASP A 25 5.61 -8.75 -16.48
C ASP A 25 6.53 -7.75 -15.80
N LEU A 26 7.45 -8.21 -14.92
CA LEU A 26 8.46 -7.36 -14.27
C LEU A 26 9.68 -7.12 -15.14
N VAL A 27 10.25 -8.18 -15.72
CA VAL A 27 11.52 -8.13 -16.46
C VAL A 27 11.33 -7.66 -17.89
N GLY A 28 10.27 -8.09 -18.55
CA GLY A 28 10.03 -7.79 -19.95
C GLY A 28 9.73 -9.03 -20.78
N ARG A 29 9.29 -8.78 -22.00
CA ARG A 29 8.81 -9.81 -22.93
C ARG A 29 9.08 -9.40 -24.36
N PHE A 30 9.10 -10.40 -25.24
CA PHE A 30 9.04 -10.17 -26.67
C PHE A 30 7.60 -9.90 -27.09
N LEU A 31 7.38 -8.85 -27.88
CA LEU A 31 6.11 -8.53 -28.52
C LEU A 31 6.27 -8.58 -30.04
N LEU A 32 5.20 -8.96 -30.74
CA LEU A 32 5.14 -8.88 -32.18
C LEU A 32 4.74 -7.46 -32.59
N LYS A 33 5.59 -6.78 -33.35
CA LYS A 33 5.31 -5.48 -33.95
C LYS A 33 5.36 -5.61 -35.46
N GLY A 34 4.20 -5.82 -36.07
CA GLY A 34 4.10 -6.18 -37.48
C GLY A 34 4.68 -7.57 -37.73
N SER A 35 5.69 -7.68 -38.58
CA SER A 35 6.41 -8.93 -38.89
C SER A 35 7.66 -9.17 -38.03
N GLU A 36 7.96 -8.28 -37.07
CA GLU A 36 9.17 -8.36 -36.25
C GLU A 36 8.84 -8.70 -34.80
N THR A 37 9.72 -9.51 -34.20
CA THR A 37 9.69 -9.80 -32.76
C THR A 37 10.64 -8.83 -32.06
N VAL A 38 10.09 -7.92 -31.26
CA VAL A 38 10.86 -6.89 -30.55
C VAL A 38 10.84 -7.13 -29.05
N TRP A 39 11.97 -6.93 -28.38
CA TRP A 39 12.03 -6.96 -26.93
C TRP A 39 11.46 -5.66 -26.35
N VAL A 40 10.66 -5.79 -25.29
CA VAL A 40 10.15 -4.66 -24.51
C VAL A 40 10.50 -4.89 -23.05
N ASP A 41 11.27 -3.96 -22.48
CA ASP A 41 11.64 -3.96 -21.07
C ASP A 41 10.40 -3.83 -20.19
N GLY A 42 10.33 -4.67 -19.15
CA GLY A 42 9.35 -4.52 -18.09
C GLY A 42 9.72 -3.38 -17.13
N PRO A 43 8.82 -3.01 -16.22
CA PRO A 43 9.02 -1.91 -15.27
C PRO A 43 10.24 -2.11 -14.38
N LEU A 44 10.57 -3.34 -13.97
CA LEU A 44 11.78 -3.61 -13.18
C LEU A 44 13.05 -3.36 -14.01
N THR A 45 13.10 -3.86 -15.24
CA THR A 45 14.27 -3.67 -16.10
C THR A 45 14.48 -2.20 -16.46
N ARG A 46 13.41 -1.45 -16.74
CA ARG A 46 13.48 0.01 -16.92
C ARG A 46 14.08 0.70 -15.70
N ALA A 47 13.54 0.43 -14.51
CA ALA A 47 14.05 1.02 -13.28
C ALA A 47 15.54 0.70 -13.03
N VAL A 48 15.95 -0.54 -13.28
CA VAL A 48 17.35 -0.98 -13.16
C VAL A 48 18.26 -0.23 -14.13
N ARG A 49 17.84 -0.01 -15.38
CA ARG A 49 18.63 0.71 -16.40
C ARG A 49 18.70 2.21 -16.14
N GLU A 50 17.60 2.80 -15.68
CA GLU A 50 17.44 4.25 -15.53
C GLU A 50 17.91 4.76 -14.16
N GLY A 51 18.20 3.86 -13.21
CA GLY A 51 18.59 4.24 -11.86
C GLY A 51 17.41 4.74 -11.03
N ALA A 52 16.19 4.31 -11.36
CA ALA A 52 14.96 4.73 -10.72
C ALA A 52 14.70 4.00 -9.39
N ILE A 53 13.74 4.50 -8.62
CA ILE A 53 13.16 3.76 -7.50
C ILE A 53 12.11 2.80 -8.08
N PHE A 54 12.35 1.50 -7.94
CA PHE A 54 11.34 0.48 -8.22
C PHE A 54 10.59 0.15 -6.93
N TYR A 55 9.28 0.35 -6.94
CA TYR A 55 8.39 0.06 -5.81
C TYR A 55 7.40 -1.06 -6.17
N LEU A 56 7.57 -2.22 -5.56
CA LEU A 56 6.62 -3.33 -5.66
C LEU A 56 5.67 -3.32 -4.47
N ASP A 57 4.47 -2.80 -4.71
CA ASP A 57 3.40 -2.71 -3.74
C ASP A 57 2.77 -4.10 -3.53
N GLU A 58 2.39 -4.45 -2.30
CA GLU A 58 1.74 -5.73 -1.97
C GLU A 58 2.52 -6.96 -2.49
N VAL A 59 3.83 -7.01 -2.23
CA VAL A 59 4.72 -8.07 -2.77
C VAL A 59 4.29 -9.50 -2.41
N VAL A 60 3.52 -9.67 -1.34
CA VAL A 60 3.02 -10.97 -0.89
C VAL A 60 1.88 -11.53 -1.75
N GLU A 61 1.19 -10.68 -2.52
CA GLU A 61 0.18 -11.12 -3.48
C GLU A 61 0.80 -11.68 -4.76
N ALA A 62 2.04 -11.29 -5.04
CA ALA A 62 2.79 -11.82 -6.16
C ALA A 62 3.17 -13.28 -5.92
N ARG A 63 3.17 -14.08 -7.00
CA ARG A 63 3.68 -15.45 -6.93
C ARG A 63 5.14 -15.49 -6.51
N GLN A 64 5.51 -16.56 -5.81
CA GLN A 64 6.86 -16.73 -5.27
C GLN A 64 7.94 -16.80 -6.35
N ASP A 65 7.65 -17.42 -7.49
CA ASP A 65 8.53 -17.48 -8.66
C ASP A 65 8.71 -16.11 -9.34
N THR A 66 7.76 -15.20 -9.16
CA THR A 66 7.88 -13.81 -9.60
C THR A 66 8.72 -12.98 -8.63
N THR A 67 8.58 -13.17 -7.31
CA THR A 67 9.35 -12.39 -6.32
C THR A 67 10.82 -12.75 -6.24
N VAL A 68 11.23 -13.98 -6.60
CA VAL A 68 12.66 -14.36 -6.63
C VAL A 68 13.49 -13.55 -7.63
N VAL A 69 12.85 -12.93 -8.63
CA VAL A 69 13.55 -12.14 -9.66
C VAL A 69 14.27 -10.91 -9.09
N ILE A 70 13.82 -10.41 -7.93
CA ILE A 70 14.41 -9.25 -7.27
C ILE A 70 15.61 -9.63 -6.37
N HIS A 71 15.85 -10.92 -6.11
CA HIS A 71 16.92 -11.36 -5.19
C HIS A 71 18.32 -10.93 -5.65
N PRO A 72 18.70 -11.06 -6.94
CA PRO A 72 19.99 -10.58 -7.43
C PRO A 72 20.16 -9.05 -7.34
N LEU A 73 19.06 -8.30 -7.29
CA LEU A 73 19.06 -6.84 -7.13
C LEU A 73 19.20 -6.41 -5.67
N ALA A 74 18.76 -7.25 -4.73
CA ALA A 74 18.80 -7.01 -3.29
C ALA A 74 20.08 -7.52 -2.61
N ASP A 75 20.96 -8.21 -3.33
CA ASP A 75 22.26 -8.66 -2.83
C ASP A 75 23.44 -7.85 -3.42
N HIS A 76 24.66 -8.22 -3.05
CA HIS A 76 25.89 -7.51 -3.45
C HIS A 76 26.11 -7.44 -4.97
N ARG A 77 25.47 -8.30 -5.77
CA ARG A 77 25.63 -8.33 -7.23
C ARG A 77 24.95 -7.14 -7.90
N ARG A 78 23.83 -6.67 -7.34
CA ARG A 78 23.02 -5.54 -7.86
C ARG A 78 22.86 -5.59 -9.38
N ALA A 79 22.43 -6.73 -9.91
CA ALA A 79 22.26 -6.91 -11.35
C ALA A 79 21.06 -7.80 -11.65
N LEU A 80 20.30 -7.48 -12.70
CA LEU A 80 19.10 -8.20 -13.12
C LEU A 80 19.43 -9.19 -14.25
N PRO A 81 19.29 -10.51 -14.04
CA PRO A 81 19.33 -11.48 -15.14
C PRO A 81 18.10 -11.31 -16.04
N VAL A 82 18.33 -11.22 -17.35
CA VAL A 82 17.29 -11.19 -18.39
C VAL A 82 17.48 -12.43 -19.27
N ASP A 83 17.04 -13.57 -18.75
CA ASP A 83 17.32 -14.90 -19.35
C ASP A 83 16.87 -15.00 -20.81
N ARG A 84 15.73 -14.37 -21.15
CA ARG A 84 15.19 -14.36 -22.52
C ARG A 84 16.08 -13.62 -23.52
N LEU A 85 16.92 -12.69 -23.05
CA LEU A 85 17.94 -12.02 -23.87
C LEU A 85 19.33 -12.65 -23.72
N GLY A 86 19.52 -13.58 -22.77
CA GLY A 86 20.83 -14.11 -22.44
C GLY A 86 21.78 -13.05 -21.86
N THR A 87 21.25 -11.97 -21.28
CA THR A 87 22.05 -10.84 -20.77
C THR A 87 21.77 -10.58 -19.30
N THR A 88 22.77 -10.04 -18.60
CA THR A 88 22.60 -9.53 -17.23
C THR A 88 22.76 -8.02 -17.24
N VAL A 89 21.78 -7.30 -16.71
CA VAL A 89 21.75 -5.84 -16.67
C VAL A 89 22.25 -5.36 -15.31
N PRO A 90 23.44 -4.72 -15.21
CA PRO A 90 23.87 -4.13 -13.95
C PRO A 90 22.95 -2.96 -13.56
N ALA A 91 22.61 -2.85 -12.28
CA ALA A 91 21.80 -1.74 -11.80
C ALA A 91 22.57 -0.43 -11.91
N ALA A 92 21.96 0.55 -12.59
CA ALA A 92 22.52 1.87 -12.74
C ALA A 92 22.65 2.58 -11.37
N PRO A 93 23.61 3.50 -11.22
CA PRO A 93 23.69 4.35 -10.04
C PRO A 93 22.35 5.02 -9.76
N GLY A 94 21.93 5.05 -8.49
CA GLY A 94 20.64 5.60 -8.08
C GLY A 94 19.51 4.57 -7.94
N PHE A 95 19.62 3.41 -8.61
CA PHE A 95 18.60 2.36 -8.52
C PHE A 95 18.34 1.96 -7.06
N GLN A 96 17.06 1.96 -6.70
CA GLN A 96 16.59 1.57 -5.37
C GLN A 96 15.42 0.60 -5.50
N LEU A 97 15.55 -0.54 -4.84
CA LEU A 97 14.46 -1.51 -4.70
C LEU A 97 13.69 -1.24 -3.40
N VAL A 98 12.38 -1.13 -3.49
CA VAL A 98 11.45 -0.97 -2.35
C VAL A 98 10.29 -1.93 -2.53
N ILE A 99 9.87 -2.56 -1.43
CA ILE A 99 8.71 -3.45 -1.38
C ILE A 99 7.82 -3.06 -0.20
N SER A 100 6.51 -3.27 -0.31
CA SER A 100 5.57 -3.15 0.80
C SER A 100 4.77 -4.45 0.98
N TYR A 101 4.30 -4.68 2.20
CA TYR A 101 3.27 -5.66 2.50
C TYR A 101 2.64 -5.35 3.86
N ASN A 102 1.40 -5.79 4.07
CA ASN A 102 0.71 -5.64 5.34
C ASN A 102 0.84 -6.95 6.14
N PRO A 103 1.61 -6.98 7.25
CA PRO A 103 1.73 -8.17 8.08
C PRO A 103 0.38 -8.51 8.73
N GLY A 104 0.03 -9.79 8.81
CA GLY A 104 -1.21 -10.25 9.45
C GLY A 104 -2.49 -10.12 8.61
N TYR A 105 -2.42 -9.47 7.43
CA TYR A 105 -3.53 -9.32 6.48
C TYR A 105 -4.00 -10.65 5.88
N GLN A 106 -3.15 -11.68 5.87
CA GLN A 106 -3.36 -12.89 5.08
C GLN A 106 -3.22 -14.18 5.88
N SER A 107 -3.83 -15.24 5.32
CA SER A 107 -3.53 -16.63 5.64
C SER A 107 -2.03 -16.80 5.89
N VAL A 108 -1.68 -17.52 6.96
CA VAL A 108 -0.29 -17.85 7.37
C VAL A 108 0.58 -18.33 6.18
N LEU A 109 -0.04 -18.82 5.11
CA LEU A 109 0.55 -19.32 3.88
C LEU A 109 1.12 -18.25 2.93
N LYS A 110 0.70 -16.98 3.02
CA LYS A 110 1.18 -15.88 2.14
C LYS A 110 2.10 -14.89 2.88
N ASN A 111 3.04 -15.43 3.65
CA ASN A 111 4.08 -14.61 4.28
C ASN A 111 5.31 -14.47 3.36
N LEU A 112 6.00 -13.33 3.47
CA LEU A 112 7.28 -13.14 2.82
C LEU A 112 8.31 -14.14 3.38
N LYS A 113 8.93 -14.95 2.52
CA LYS A 113 9.95 -15.94 2.93
C LYS A 113 11.08 -15.24 3.68
N GLU A 114 11.60 -15.90 4.72
CA GLU A 114 12.70 -15.40 5.53
C GLU A 114 13.93 -15.01 4.69
N SER A 115 14.26 -15.82 3.69
CA SER A 115 15.34 -15.51 2.75
C SER A 115 15.13 -14.19 2.03
N THR A 116 13.89 -13.83 1.67
CA THR A 116 13.61 -12.53 1.05
C THR A 116 13.73 -11.42 2.09
N ARG A 117 13.15 -11.60 3.29
CA ARG A 117 13.20 -10.62 4.38
C ARG A 117 14.63 -10.22 4.77
N GLN A 118 15.54 -11.20 4.85
CA GLN A 118 16.94 -10.98 5.24
C GLN A 118 17.77 -10.17 4.21
N ARG A 119 17.17 -9.78 3.07
CA ARG A 119 17.80 -8.93 2.05
C ARG A 119 17.36 -7.46 2.12
N PHE A 120 16.46 -7.11 3.04
CA PHE A 120 15.88 -5.77 3.14
C PHE A 120 16.12 -5.14 4.50
N VAL A 121 16.18 -3.81 4.51
CA VAL A 121 15.99 -3.00 5.71
C VAL A 121 14.48 -2.78 5.85
N ALA A 122 13.94 -3.02 7.05
CA ALA A 122 12.52 -2.86 7.33
C ALA A 122 12.23 -1.51 7.99
N ILE A 123 11.16 -0.85 7.55
CA ILE A 123 10.55 0.30 8.21
C ILE A 123 9.11 -0.12 8.53
N GLU A 124 8.77 -0.11 9.80
CA GLU A 124 7.40 -0.39 10.25
C GLU A 124 6.61 0.91 10.27
N LEU A 125 5.42 0.89 9.66
CA LEU A 125 4.50 2.03 9.62
C LEU A 125 3.26 1.68 10.44
N GLY A 126 3.05 2.42 11.53
CA GLY A 126 1.80 2.44 12.28
C GLY A 126 0.91 3.61 11.85
N PHE A 127 -0.26 3.72 12.47
CA PHE A 127 -1.09 4.91 12.33
C PHE A 127 -0.37 6.15 12.90
N PRO A 128 -0.56 7.35 12.31
CA PRO A 128 0.06 8.56 12.82
C PRO A 128 -0.42 8.88 14.25
N PRO A 129 0.38 9.62 15.04
CA PRO A 129 -0.11 10.20 16.28
C PRO A 129 -1.35 11.06 16.03
N ALA A 130 -2.30 11.08 16.98
CA ALA A 130 -3.61 11.70 16.80
C ALA A 130 -3.56 13.13 16.22
N GLN A 131 -2.67 13.99 16.72
CA GLN A 131 -2.56 15.35 16.21
C GLN A 131 -2.12 15.39 14.74
N ALA A 132 -1.13 14.58 14.36
CA ALA A 132 -0.68 14.50 12.97
C ALA A 132 -1.76 13.91 12.06
N GLU A 133 -2.54 12.93 12.54
CA GLU A 133 -3.64 12.37 11.78
C GLU A 133 -4.79 13.36 11.58
N ILE A 134 -5.08 14.21 12.57
CA ILE A 134 -6.05 15.31 12.46
C ILE A 134 -5.61 16.29 11.39
N ASP A 135 -4.33 16.69 11.40
CA ASP A 135 -3.79 17.61 10.41
C ASP A 135 -3.87 17.01 8.99
N ILE A 136 -3.56 15.72 8.85
CA ILE A 136 -3.69 14.98 7.57
C ILE A 136 -5.15 14.97 7.11
N VAL A 137 -6.10 14.53 7.94
CA VAL A 137 -7.52 14.43 7.54
C VAL A 137 -8.07 15.81 7.18
N SER A 138 -7.74 16.85 7.95
CA SER A 138 -8.18 18.22 7.68
C SER A 138 -7.61 18.72 6.35
N HIS A 139 -6.31 18.51 6.11
CA HIS A 139 -5.63 18.94 4.87
C HIS A 139 -6.22 18.24 3.63
N GLU A 140 -6.37 16.91 3.68
CA GLU A 140 -6.80 16.11 2.52
C GLU A 140 -8.27 16.30 2.16
N THR A 141 -9.12 16.71 3.12
CA THR A 141 -10.58 16.79 2.91
C THR A 141 -11.14 18.19 2.97
N GLY A 142 -10.42 19.15 3.56
CA GLY A 142 -10.89 20.51 3.77
C GLY A 142 -11.92 20.68 4.90
N VAL A 143 -12.21 19.63 5.67
CA VAL A 143 -13.09 19.75 6.85
C VAL A 143 -12.43 20.55 7.96
N ASP A 144 -13.24 21.11 8.85
CA ASP A 144 -12.74 21.84 10.00
C ASP A 144 -12.04 20.91 11.02
N PRO A 145 -11.12 21.43 11.84
CA PRO A 145 -10.37 20.62 12.80
C PRO A 145 -11.23 19.86 13.82
N GLN A 146 -12.44 20.32 14.15
CA GLN A 146 -13.32 19.62 15.10
C GLN A 146 -13.91 18.36 14.45
N THR A 147 -14.31 18.46 13.19
CA THR A 147 -14.75 17.31 12.39
C THR A 147 -13.61 16.29 12.23
N ALA A 148 -12.41 16.74 11.86
CA ALA A 148 -11.25 15.85 11.74
C ALA A 148 -10.89 15.19 13.08
N GLN A 149 -10.93 15.94 14.18
CA GLN A 149 -10.73 15.41 15.53
C GLN A 149 -11.74 14.34 15.90
N ALA A 150 -13.03 14.53 15.58
CA ALA A 150 -14.06 13.53 15.84
C ALA A 150 -13.82 12.23 15.04
N LEU A 151 -13.43 12.36 13.76
CA LEU A 151 -13.08 11.20 12.91
C LEU A 151 -11.88 10.43 13.45
N VAL A 152 -10.82 11.13 13.85
CA VAL A 152 -9.60 10.52 14.43
C VAL A 152 -9.88 9.89 15.80
N ALA A 153 -10.70 10.53 16.64
CA ALA A 153 -11.14 9.96 17.91
C ALA A 153 -11.89 8.65 17.72
N LEU A 154 -12.82 8.60 16.75
CA LEU A 154 -13.53 7.38 16.39
C LEU A 154 -12.58 6.31 15.82
N GLY A 155 -11.68 6.70 14.92
CA GLY A 155 -10.68 5.79 14.36
C GLY A 155 -9.84 5.13 15.45
N ASN A 156 -9.36 5.91 16.41
CA ASN A 156 -8.61 5.39 17.56
C ASN A 156 -9.46 4.54 18.50
N ALA A 157 -10.73 4.89 18.73
CA ALA A 157 -11.64 4.05 19.51
C ALA A 157 -11.82 2.66 18.86
N ILE A 158 -12.00 2.61 17.54
CA ILE A 158 -12.13 1.36 16.78
C ILE A 158 -10.83 0.55 16.82
N ARG A 159 -9.67 1.19 16.62
CA ARG A 159 -8.34 0.53 16.62
C ARG A 159 -8.00 -0.12 17.95
N ASN A 160 -8.54 0.41 19.05
CA ASN A 160 -8.29 -0.06 20.42
C ASN A 160 -9.37 -1.02 20.95
N LEU A 161 -10.24 -1.56 20.09
CA LEU A 161 -11.20 -2.59 20.49
C LEU A 161 -10.50 -3.94 20.70
N ASP A 162 -10.11 -4.20 21.94
CA ASP A 162 -9.54 -5.48 22.36
C ASP A 162 -10.53 -6.65 22.16
N GLY A 163 -10.07 -7.76 21.59
CA GLY A 163 -10.90 -8.96 21.38
C GLY A 163 -12.01 -8.80 20.34
N SER A 164 -11.96 -7.73 19.54
CA SER A 164 -12.91 -7.47 18.46
C SER A 164 -12.87 -8.55 17.39
N PRO A 165 -14.01 -8.94 16.79
CA PRO A 165 -14.05 -9.79 15.61
C PRO A 165 -13.53 -9.09 14.35
N LEU A 166 -13.18 -7.79 14.45
CA LEU A 166 -12.59 -7.06 13.35
C LEU A 166 -11.25 -7.65 12.95
N ARG A 167 -11.11 -7.86 11.64
CA ARG A 167 -9.84 -8.27 11.05
C ARG A 167 -8.83 -7.13 11.10
N GLU A 168 -9.30 -5.89 10.97
CA GLU A 168 -8.50 -4.67 10.92
C GLU A 168 -9.21 -3.49 11.60
N GLY A 169 -8.41 -2.53 12.08
CA GLY A 169 -8.91 -1.25 12.58
C GLY A 169 -9.20 -0.24 11.47
N ALA A 170 -9.85 0.87 11.83
CA ALA A 170 -10.14 1.95 10.88
C ALA A 170 -8.84 2.59 10.33
N SER A 171 -8.62 2.51 9.02
CA SER A 171 -7.44 3.12 8.39
C SER A 171 -7.57 4.65 8.26
N THR A 172 -6.45 5.37 8.18
CA THR A 172 -6.46 6.82 7.89
C THR A 172 -7.18 7.13 6.57
N ARG A 173 -7.10 6.24 5.56
CA ARG A 173 -7.86 6.37 4.31
C ARG A 173 -9.36 6.40 4.53
N MET A 174 -9.89 5.56 5.44
CA MET A 174 -11.32 5.55 5.76
C MET A 174 -11.74 6.85 6.44
N LEU A 175 -10.88 7.43 7.29
CA LEU A 175 -11.13 8.74 7.91
C LEU A 175 -11.16 9.86 6.85
N ILE A 176 -10.24 9.83 5.89
CA ILE A 176 -10.22 10.78 4.76
C ILE A 176 -11.49 10.63 3.91
N LEU A 177 -11.92 9.40 3.60
CA LEU A 177 -13.17 9.17 2.86
C LEU A 177 -14.39 9.70 3.62
N ALA A 178 -14.48 9.46 4.93
CA ALA A 178 -15.54 10.01 5.77
C ALA A 178 -15.51 11.54 5.79
N GLY A 179 -14.34 12.16 5.95
CA GLY A 179 -14.17 13.61 5.91
C GLY A 179 -14.56 14.20 4.55
N GLY A 180 -14.17 13.56 3.45
CA GLY A 180 -14.56 13.97 2.10
C GLY A 180 -16.08 13.95 1.90
N LEU A 181 -16.78 12.92 2.40
CA LEU A 181 -18.24 12.90 2.36
C LEU A 181 -18.87 14.05 3.16
N VAL A 182 -18.29 14.41 4.31
CA VAL A 182 -18.75 15.57 5.10
C VAL A 182 -18.50 16.88 4.37
N ALA A 183 -17.35 17.02 3.72
CA ALA A 183 -17.02 18.20 2.91
C ALA A 183 -18.01 18.39 1.75
N GLU A 184 -18.53 17.30 1.18
CA GLU A 184 -19.60 17.31 0.16
C GLU A 184 -21.02 17.53 0.73
N GLY A 185 -21.13 17.76 2.05
CA GLY A 185 -22.39 18.12 2.71
C GLY A 185 -23.18 16.96 3.32
N LEU A 186 -22.61 15.75 3.36
CA LEU A 186 -23.23 14.63 4.08
C LEU A 186 -23.07 14.83 5.60
N GLY A 187 -24.11 14.50 6.37
CA GLY A 187 -24.01 14.55 7.83
C GLY A 187 -22.93 13.60 8.37
N LEU A 188 -22.20 14.02 9.41
CA LEU A 188 -21.06 13.30 9.99
C LEU A 188 -21.37 11.82 10.31
N ARG A 189 -22.53 11.54 10.91
CA ARG A 189 -22.94 10.16 11.24
C ARG A 189 -23.18 9.32 9.99
N SER A 190 -23.82 9.88 8.97
CA SER A 190 -24.05 9.19 7.70
C SER A 190 -22.75 8.93 6.94
N ALA A 191 -21.81 9.88 6.96
CA ALA A 191 -20.49 9.72 6.39
C ALA A 191 -19.68 8.61 7.08
N VAL A 192 -19.66 8.60 8.41
CA VAL A 192 -19.03 7.56 9.22
C VAL A 192 -19.68 6.19 8.96
N GLN A 193 -21.01 6.12 8.89
CA GLN A 193 -21.69 4.86 8.60
C GLN A 193 -21.25 4.29 7.26
N ALA A 194 -21.20 5.12 6.22
CA ALA A 194 -20.89 4.68 4.86
C ALA A 194 -19.40 4.37 4.65
N ALA A 195 -18.49 5.19 5.16
CA ALA A 195 -17.06 5.11 4.87
C ALA A 195 -16.26 4.32 5.91
N ILE A 196 -16.81 4.09 7.11
CA ILE A 196 -16.13 3.40 8.21
C ILE A 196 -16.89 2.14 8.61
N VAL A 197 -18.11 2.29 9.13
CA VAL A 197 -18.83 1.19 9.79
C VAL A 197 -19.15 0.04 8.82
N GLN A 198 -19.78 0.35 7.67
CA GLN A 198 -20.15 -0.65 6.66
C GLN A 198 -18.96 -1.27 5.92
N ILE A 199 -17.78 -0.64 6.01
CA ILE A 199 -16.56 -1.14 5.35
C ILE A 199 -15.81 -2.13 6.25
N LEU A 200 -15.87 -1.93 7.58
CA LEU A 200 -15.14 -2.76 8.54
C LEU A 200 -15.74 -4.15 8.73
N SER A 201 -17.04 -4.33 8.44
CA SER A 201 -17.70 -5.62 8.62
C SER A 201 -18.97 -5.74 7.78
N ASP A 202 -19.26 -6.95 7.32
CA ASP A 202 -20.57 -7.37 6.79
C ASP A 202 -21.46 -8.01 7.89
N ASP A 203 -20.92 -8.24 9.09
CA ASP A 203 -21.65 -8.82 10.21
C ASP A 203 -22.56 -7.75 10.83
N THR A 204 -23.87 -8.02 10.86
CA THR A 204 -24.88 -7.06 11.31
C THR A 204 -24.74 -6.70 12.79
N ASP A 205 -24.26 -7.62 13.64
CA ASP A 205 -24.05 -7.35 15.06
C ASP A 205 -22.80 -6.49 15.28
N VAL A 206 -21.74 -6.73 14.51
CA VAL A 206 -20.53 -5.89 14.50
C VAL A 206 -20.83 -4.49 13.98
N ILE A 207 -21.57 -4.38 12.88
CA ILE A 207 -22.04 -3.10 12.32
C ILE A 207 -22.81 -2.31 13.37
N ARG A 208 -23.73 -2.96 14.10
CA ARG A 208 -24.53 -2.31 15.15
C ARG A 208 -23.64 -1.80 16.28
N ALA A 209 -22.74 -2.64 16.78
CA ALA A 209 -21.82 -2.26 17.87
C ALA A 209 -20.90 -1.10 17.47
N LEU A 210 -20.41 -1.09 16.22
CA LEU A 210 -19.62 0.02 15.68
C LEU A 210 -20.44 1.30 15.52
N GLY A 211 -21.71 1.18 15.14
CA GLY A 211 -22.63 2.31 15.10
C GLY A 211 -22.86 2.92 16.49
N GLU A 212 -23.10 2.08 17.51
CA GLU A 212 -23.23 2.51 18.91
C GLU A 212 -21.95 3.18 19.43
N LEU A 213 -20.78 2.64 19.07
CA LEU A 213 -19.50 3.27 19.38
C LEU A 213 -19.35 4.63 18.71
N ALA A 214 -19.69 4.73 17.43
CA ALA A 214 -19.70 6.01 16.73
C ALA A 214 -20.65 7.00 17.40
N ASP A 215 -21.82 6.54 17.86
CA ASP A 215 -22.78 7.39 18.52
C ASP A 215 -22.28 7.94 19.86
N ALA A 216 -21.50 7.15 20.60
CA ALA A 216 -20.90 7.54 21.86
C ALA A 216 -19.69 8.49 21.72
N VAL A 217 -18.93 8.37 20.63
CA VAL A 217 -17.69 9.15 20.41
C VAL A 217 -17.94 10.46 19.68
N LEU A 218 -18.88 10.48 18.72
CA LEU A 218 -19.13 11.65 17.87
C LEU A 218 -19.96 12.71 18.62
N PRO A 219 -19.76 14.00 18.32
CA PRO A 219 -20.50 15.08 18.96
C PRO A 219 -22.03 14.92 18.78
N PRO A 220 -22.84 15.34 19.76
CA PRO A 220 -24.29 15.35 19.64
C PRO A 220 -24.74 16.29 18.52
N MET A 221 -25.92 16.03 17.95
CA MET A 221 -26.55 16.90 16.96
C MET A 221 -26.96 18.25 17.56
#